data_AF-A0A6G0VGY9-F1
#
_entry.id   AF-A0A6G0VGY9-F1
#
_cell.length_a   1.000
_cell.length_b   1.000
_cell.length_c   1.000
_cell.angle_alpha   90.00
_cell.angle_beta   90.00
_cell.angle_gamma   90.00
#
_symmetry.space_group_name_H-M   'P 1'
#
loop_
_entity.id
_entity.type
_entity.pdbx_description
1 polymer ?
#
loop_
_entity_poly.entity_id
_entity_poly.type
_entity_poly.pdbx_seq_one_letter_code
_entity_poly.pdbx_strand_id
1 'polypeptide(L)'
;MVAFTGRSTMKQFMPLKPIKRGFKVWALADSSNGYLINFDVYTGKKSSNQTEFGLGENVVLDLTQNLKHKSCCLYFDNFFTSIPLIDKLHKNDLFACGTFRVNKKMYPKDIMKKDKDFKMGDTDFAQSDDVSISRWKDRGKKPVTVVSNMHNASATEIVLRTNSRGQRTPILCPSSIADYNRYMGAVDRFDQYMSAYSVSQKSRRWWVKLFYYMLDTTIVNSFLLYKESCNAMKKKYMSHLDFRSKLTDQLISDFSSRQRRPTISPMSNKRKNSTGSVQISGKHLAIKISTYRRCVSCSKSKEKRSNMACDTCDKVLCKDCFAKYHE
;
A
#
# COMPACT_ATOMS: atom_id res chain seq x y z
N MET A 1 -3.89 -8.61 -4.57
CA MET A 1 -3.55 -10.07 -4.61
C MET A 1 -2.22 -10.28 -3.91
N VAL A 2 -2.08 -11.28 -3.04
CA VAL A 2 -0.80 -11.61 -2.38
C VAL A 2 -0.13 -12.79 -3.09
N ALA A 3 1.00 -12.56 -3.75
CA ALA A 3 1.67 -13.56 -4.56
C ALA A 3 2.11 -14.79 -3.74
N PHE A 4 1.69 -15.99 -4.15
CA PHE A 4 2.13 -17.25 -3.55
C PHE A 4 1.92 -18.44 -4.50
N THR A 5 2.96 -19.25 -4.70
CA THR A 5 2.95 -20.42 -5.58
C THR A 5 2.97 -21.76 -4.83
N GLY A 6 3.38 -21.78 -3.56
CA GLY A 6 3.45 -22.99 -2.72
C GLY A 6 2.09 -23.63 -2.44
N ARG A 7 2.04 -24.79 -1.76
CA ARG A 7 0.76 -25.50 -1.50
C ARG A 7 -0.10 -24.76 -0.47
N SER A 8 -1.36 -24.50 -0.81
CA SER A 8 -2.41 -24.00 0.08
C SER A 8 -3.76 -24.08 -0.65
N THR A 9 -4.82 -24.43 0.07
CA THR A 9 -6.20 -24.55 -0.41
C THR A 9 -6.86 -23.20 -0.70
N MET A 10 -6.40 -22.12 -0.05
CA MET A 10 -6.96 -20.77 -0.18
C MET A 10 -6.52 -20.05 -1.47
N LYS A 11 -5.52 -20.58 -2.18
CA LYS A 11 -4.96 -19.92 -3.37
C LYS A 11 -6.00 -19.80 -4.48
N GLN A 12 -5.99 -18.65 -5.13
CA GLN A 12 -6.80 -18.35 -6.29
C GLN A 12 -5.94 -18.19 -7.54
N PHE A 13 -6.52 -18.52 -8.70
CA PHE A 13 -5.97 -18.21 -10.00
C PHE A 13 -6.80 -17.12 -10.68
N MET A 14 -6.15 -16.01 -11.02
CA MET A 14 -6.78 -14.82 -11.61
C MET A 14 -5.97 -14.38 -12.84
N PRO A 15 -6.29 -14.89 -14.05
CA PRO A 15 -5.43 -14.75 -15.23
C PRO A 15 -5.27 -13.30 -15.71
N LEU A 16 -6.26 -12.44 -15.45
CA LEU A 16 -6.30 -11.04 -15.87
C LEU A 16 -5.62 -10.08 -14.89
N LYS A 17 -5.06 -10.56 -13.77
CA LYS A 17 -4.32 -9.72 -12.82
C LYS A 17 -2.81 -9.89 -13.00
N PRO A 18 -2.00 -8.86 -12.68
CA PRO A 18 -0.53 -8.97 -12.72
C PRO A 18 -0.01 -10.15 -11.90
N ILE A 19 -0.54 -10.33 -10.69
CA ILE A 19 -0.30 -11.51 -9.86
C ILE A 19 -1.37 -12.56 -10.16
N LYS A 20 -1.02 -13.51 -11.02
CA LYS A 20 -1.95 -14.55 -11.50
C LYS A 20 -2.28 -15.62 -10.46
N ARG A 21 -1.36 -15.96 -9.54
CA ARG A 21 -1.54 -17.00 -8.51
C ARG A 21 -1.17 -16.48 -7.14
N GLY A 22 -2.08 -16.66 -6.16
CA GLY A 22 -1.84 -16.20 -4.80
C GLY A 22 -3.10 -16.14 -3.95
N PHE A 23 -3.05 -15.40 -2.84
CA PHE A 23 -4.21 -15.16 -2.00
C PHE A 23 -4.97 -13.93 -2.50
N LYS A 24 -6.29 -14.10 -2.62
CA LYS A 24 -7.18 -13.00 -2.95
C LYS A 24 -7.56 -12.29 -1.64
N VAL A 25 -7.45 -10.97 -1.66
CA VAL A 25 -7.80 -10.11 -0.53
C VAL A 25 -8.85 -9.13 -1.04
N TRP A 26 -9.98 -9.09 -0.35
CA TRP A 26 -11.01 -8.08 -0.52
C TRP A 26 -10.64 -6.88 0.34
N ALA A 27 -10.85 -5.67 -0.15
CA ALA A 27 -10.37 -4.45 0.48
C ALA A 27 -11.41 -3.35 0.39
N LEU A 28 -11.54 -2.61 1.47
CA LEU A 28 -12.26 -1.35 1.57
C LEU A 28 -11.22 -0.27 1.87
N ALA A 29 -11.15 0.74 1.00
CA ALA A 29 -10.18 1.82 1.11
C ALA A 29 -10.86 3.19 0.97
N ASP A 30 -10.30 4.19 1.63
CA ASP A 30 -10.72 5.58 1.54
C ASP A 30 -10.42 6.13 0.13
N SER A 31 -11.44 6.68 -0.53
CA SER A 31 -11.33 7.20 -1.90
C SER A 31 -10.41 8.41 -2.03
N SER A 32 -10.26 9.20 -0.96
CA SER A 32 -9.47 10.43 -0.96
C SER A 32 -7.97 10.16 -1.05
N ASN A 33 -7.46 9.20 -0.28
CA ASN A 33 -6.02 8.97 -0.11
C ASN A 33 -5.57 7.51 -0.31
N GLY A 34 -6.51 6.56 -0.37
CA GLY A 34 -6.22 5.13 -0.50
C GLY A 34 -5.92 4.42 0.83
N TYR A 35 -6.25 5.00 1.97
CA TYR A 35 -6.07 4.36 3.28
C TYR A 35 -6.90 3.08 3.37
N LEU A 36 -6.29 1.94 3.73
CA LEU A 36 -7.01 0.69 3.85
C LEU A 36 -7.79 0.67 5.18
N ILE A 37 -9.12 0.76 5.07
CA ILE A 37 -10.06 0.79 6.20
C ILE A 37 -10.31 -0.62 6.73
N ASN A 38 -10.56 -1.56 5.82
CA ASN A 38 -10.88 -2.95 6.17
C ASN A 38 -10.47 -3.90 5.05
N PHE A 39 -10.22 -5.17 5.37
CA PHE A 39 -9.95 -6.20 4.38
C PHE A 39 -10.35 -7.60 4.86
N ASP A 40 -10.64 -8.50 3.92
CA ASP A 40 -10.89 -9.92 4.20
C ASP A 40 -10.08 -10.81 3.24
N VAL A 41 -9.43 -11.84 3.77
CA VAL A 41 -8.69 -12.81 2.96
C VAL A 41 -9.67 -13.87 2.48
N TYR A 42 -9.84 -13.97 1.17
CA TYR A 42 -10.72 -14.99 0.60
C TYR A 42 -10.13 -16.39 0.82
N THR A 43 -10.83 -17.18 1.63
CA THR A 43 -10.45 -18.55 2.02
C THR A 43 -11.07 -19.63 1.14
N GLY A 44 -11.88 -19.26 0.14
CA GLY A 44 -12.65 -20.19 -0.68
C GLY A 44 -14.14 -20.15 -0.34
N LYS A 45 -14.83 -21.27 -0.51
CA LYS A 45 -16.28 -21.38 -0.25
C LYS A 45 -16.50 -21.39 1.28
N LYS A 46 -17.04 -20.30 1.82
CA LYS A 46 -17.58 -20.28 3.19
C LYS A 46 -18.91 -21.04 3.19
N SER A 47 -19.12 -21.94 4.14
CA SER A 47 -20.40 -22.61 4.37
C SER A 47 -21.32 -21.70 5.19
N SER A 48 -21.75 -20.57 4.62
CA SER A 48 -22.78 -19.74 5.23
C SER A 48 -24.16 -20.13 4.67
N ASN A 49 -25.10 -20.40 5.58
CA ASN A 49 -26.49 -20.73 5.25
C ASN A 49 -27.34 -19.49 4.88
N GLN A 50 -26.73 -18.32 4.72
CA GLN A 50 -27.45 -17.10 4.34
C GLN A 50 -27.63 -17.07 2.81
N THR A 51 -28.87 -17.27 2.39
CA THR A 51 -29.30 -17.40 0.99
C THR A 51 -29.70 -16.08 0.34
N GLU A 52 -29.78 -14.98 1.09
CA GLU A 52 -30.29 -13.69 0.60
C GLU A 52 -29.35 -13.04 -0.44
N PHE A 53 -28.04 -13.12 -0.22
CA PHE A 53 -27.02 -12.41 -0.99
C PHE A 53 -25.91 -13.32 -1.51
N GLY A 54 -25.38 -12.99 -2.69
CA GLY A 54 -24.24 -13.67 -3.27
C GLY A 54 -22.92 -13.34 -2.57
N LEU A 55 -21.84 -14.01 -2.98
CA LEU A 55 -20.50 -13.79 -2.42
C LEU A 55 -20.06 -12.33 -2.49
N GLY A 56 -20.30 -11.64 -3.61
CA GLY A 56 -19.88 -10.25 -3.80
C GLY A 56 -20.62 -9.31 -2.85
N GLU A 57 -21.94 -9.46 -2.76
CA GLU A 57 -22.78 -8.67 -1.88
C GLU A 57 -22.43 -8.87 -0.40
N ASN A 58 -22.23 -10.12 0.05
CA ASN A 58 -21.83 -10.41 1.42
C ASN A 58 -20.49 -9.76 1.79
N VAL A 59 -19.51 -9.79 0.87
CA VAL A 59 -18.22 -9.13 1.10
C VAL A 59 -18.39 -7.63 1.34
N VAL A 60 -19.28 -6.96 0.61
CA VAL A 60 -19.54 -5.52 0.84
C VAL A 60 -20.17 -5.30 2.21
N LEU A 61 -21.19 -6.09 2.57
CA LEU A 61 -21.86 -5.98 3.87
C LEU A 61 -20.91 -6.23 5.04
N ASP A 62 -20.05 -7.24 4.94
CA ASP A 62 -19.05 -7.58 5.97
C ASP A 62 -18.01 -6.45 6.11
N LEU A 63 -17.45 -5.98 5.00
CA LEU A 63 -16.41 -4.94 5.04
C LEU A 63 -16.93 -3.59 5.53
N THR A 64 -18.22 -3.30 5.33
CA THR A 64 -18.86 -2.02 5.64
C THR A 64 -19.66 -2.05 6.95
N GLN A 65 -19.59 -3.13 7.73
CA GLN A 65 -20.34 -3.26 8.98
C GLN A 65 -20.08 -2.10 9.96
N ASN A 66 -18.83 -1.62 10.05
CA ASN A 66 -18.43 -0.51 10.92
C ASN A 66 -18.76 0.88 10.36
N LEU A 67 -19.37 0.94 9.17
CA LEU A 67 -19.76 2.18 8.49
C LEU A 67 -21.26 2.44 8.50
N LYS A 68 -22.09 1.49 8.97
CA LYS A 68 -23.53 1.67 9.07
C LYS A 68 -23.87 2.94 9.85
N HIS A 69 -24.87 3.69 9.38
CA HIS A 69 -25.32 4.95 9.99
C HIS A 69 -24.28 6.07 10.01
N LYS A 70 -23.32 6.05 9.08
CA LYS A 70 -22.33 7.12 8.89
C LYS A 70 -22.53 7.89 7.58
N SER A 71 -23.63 7.63 6.87
CA SER A 71 -23.97 8.28 5.59
C SER A 71 -22.81 8.32 4.58
N CYS A 72 -21.97 7.28 4.55
CA CYS A 72 -20.79 7.21 3.68
C CYS A 72 -21.18 6.82 2.24
N CYS A 73 -20.44 7.32 1.26
CA CYS A 73 -20.57 6.95 -0.15
C CYS A 73 -19.62 5.81 -0.53
N LEU A 74 -20.18 4.67 -0.93
CA LEU A 74 -19.46 3.47 -1.34
C LEU A 74 -19.38 3.38 -2.86
N TYR A 75 -18.19 3.07 -3.36
CA TYR A 75 -17.96 2.85 -4.79
C TYR A 75 -17.35 1.47 -5.02
N PHE A 76 -17.96 0.65 -5.88
CA PHE A 76 -17.47 -0.71 -6.13
C PHE A 76 -17.76 -1.23 -7.55
N ASP A 77 -16.96 -2.21 -7.98
CA ASP A 77 -17.06 -2.84 -9.29
C ASP A 77 -18.28 -3.77 -9.41
N ASN A 78 -18.65 -4.07 -10.65
CA ASN A 78 -19.74 -4.94 -11.09
C ASN A 78 -19.79 -6.34 -10.46
N PHE A 79 -18.66 -6.86 -9.96
CA PHE A 79 -18.65 -8.12 -9.22
C PHE A 79 -19.50 -8.01 -7.95
N PHE A 80 -19.45 -6.86 -7.28
CA PHE A 80 -20.14 -6.59 -6.02
C PHE A 80 -21.54 -6.00 -6.23
N THR A 81 -21.76 -5.25 -7.32
CA THR A 81 -23.00 -4.47 -7.50
C THR A 81 -24.23 -5.30 -7.85
N SER A 82 -25.30 -5.17 -7.05
CA SER A 82 -26.64 -5.63 -7.42
C SER A 82 -27.70 -4.66 -6.89
N ILE A 83 -28.86 -4.58 -7.55
CA ILE A 83 -29.95 -3.69 -7.12
C ILE A 83 -30.41 -4.01 -5.68
N PRO A 84 -30.60 -5.28 -5.28
CA PRO A 84 -30.91 -5.61 -3.88
C PRO A 84 -29.85 -5.14 -2.88
N LEU A 85 -28.56 -5.21 -3.23
CA LEU A 85 -27.49 -4.70 -2.36
C LEU A 85 -27.58 -3.18 -2.20
N ILE A 86 -27.83 -2.44 -3.28
CA ILE A 86 -27.94 -0.98 -3.25
C ILE A 86 -29.10 -0.54 -2.34
N ASP A 87 -30.25 -1.20 -2.43
CA ASP A 87 -31.39 -0.99 -1.52
C ASP A 87 -31.04 -1.35 -0.06
N LYS A 88 -30.37 -2.49 0.17
CA LYS A 88 -29.94 -2.90 1.51
C LYS A 88 -28.95 -1.91 2.14
N LEU A 89 -28.04 -1.34 1.35
CA LEU A 89 -27.11 -0.31 1.81
C LEU A 89 -27.85 0.99 2.15
N HIS A 90 -28.84 1.37 1.34
CA HIS A 90 -29.69 2.53 1.65
C HIS A 90 -30.37 2.39 3.01
N LYS A 91 -30.96 1.21 3.29
CA LYS A 91 -31.56 0.88 4.60
C LYS A 91 -30.58 0.91 5.77
N ASN A 92 -29.28 0.80 5.51
CA ASN A 92 -28.22 0.94 6.52
C ASN A 92 -27.67 2.37 6.61
N ASP A 93 -28.34 3.35 6.00
CA ASP A 93 -27.87 4.74 5.87
C ASP A 93 -26.47 4.81 5.24
N LEU A 94 -26.32 4.09 4.11
CA LEU A 94 -25.14 4.07 3.28
C LEU A 94 -25.52 4.37 1.82
N PHE A 95 -24.78 5.29 1.24
CA PHE A 95 -24.89 5.59 -0.18
C PHE A 95 -23.96 4.67 -0.96
N ALA A 96 -24.38 4.24 -2.14
CA ALA A 96 -23.63 3.33 -2.98
C ALA A 96 -23.78 3.67 -4.46
N CYS A 97 -22.69 3.54 -5.20
CA CYS A 97 -22.63 3.73 -6.64
C CYS A 97 -21.66 2.70 -7.24
N GLY A 98 -22.13 1.87 -8.17
CA GLY A 98 -21.31 0.81 -8.72
C GLY A 98 -21.58 0.54 -10.18
N THR A 99 -20.55 0.10 -10.91
CA THR A 99 -20.76 -0.42 -12.26
C THR A 99 -21.64 -1.66 -12.22
N PHE A 100 -22.46 -1.86 -13.24
CA PHE A 100 -23.49 -2.89 -13.23
C PHE A 100 -23.56 -3.61 -14.57
N ARG A 101 -23.86 -4.91 -14.54
CA ARG A 101 -24.01 -5.70 -15.77
C ARG A 101 -25.48 -5.80 -16.13
N VAL A 102 -25.84 -5.44 -17.37
CA VAL A 102 -27.22 -5.47 -17.89
C VAL A 102 -27.87 -6.86 -17.91
N ASN A 103 -27.10 -7.92 -17.69
CA ASN A 103 -27.61 -9.29 -17.56
C ASN A 103 -27.87 -9.72 -16.11
N LYS A 104 -27.57 -8.88 -15.11
CA LYS A 104 -27.95 -9.14 -13.71
C LYS A 104 -29.47 -9.04 -13.52
N LYS A 105 -29.97 -9.71 -12.48
CA LYS A 105 -31.39 -9.68 -12.08
C LYS A 105 -31.83 -8.24 -11.81
N MET A 106 -33.12 -7.98 -12.01
CA MET A 106 -33.79 -6.68 -11.80
C MET A 106 -33.34 -5.54 -12.72
N TYR A 107 -32.52 -5.82 -13.74
CA TYR A 107 -32.26 -4.84 -14.79
C TYR A 107 -33.52 -4.66 -15.68
N PRO A 108 -34.05 -3.44 -15.86
CA PRO A 108 -35.32 -3.22 -16.55
C PRO A 108 -35.13 -3.23 -18.08
N LYS A 109 -34.98 -4.44 -18.65
CA LYS A 109 -34.66 -4.65 -20.08
C LYS A 109 -35.73 -4.13 -21.04
N ASP A 110 -36.97 -4.01 -20.58
CA ASP A 110 -38.12 -3.67 -21.43
C ASP A 110 -38.21 -2.16 -21.71
N ILE A 111 -37.66 -1.32 -20.83
CA ILE A 111 -37.66 0.14 -20.98
C ILE A 111 -36.29 0.69 -21.39
N MET A 112 -35.20 -0.01 -21.06
CA MET A 112 -33.84 0.46 -21.34
C MET A 112 -33.40 0.10 -22.75
N LYS A 113 -32.69 1.01 -23.42
CA LYS A 113 -32.11 0.80 -24.77
C LYS A 113 -31.19 -0.42 -24.81
N LYS A 114 -31.13 -1.14 -25.93
CA LYS A 114 -30.16 -2.25 -26.10
C LYS A 114 -28.80 -1.68 -26.52
N ASP A 115 -27.72 -2.39 -26.22
CA ASP A 115 -26.34 -1.94 -26.51
C ASP A 115 -26.12 -1.51 -27.98
N LYS A 116 -26.80 -2.20 -28.91
CA LYS A 116 -26.74 -1.94 -30.35
C LYS A 116 -27.41 -0.63 -30.77
N ASP A 117 -28.32 -0.11 -29.96
CA ASP A 117 -29.10 1.09 -30.27
C ASP A 117 -28.40 2.37 -29.79
N PHE A 118 -27.35 2.26 -28.97
CA PHE A 118 -26.57 3.40 -28.52
C PHE A 118 -25.60 3.90 -29.61
N LYS A 119 -25.60 5.21 -29.84
CA LYS A 119 -24.56 5.97 -30.55
C LYS A 119 -23.57 6.58 -29.56
N MET A 120 -22.40 7.00 -30.04
CA MET A 120 -21.41 7.67 -29.19
C MET A 120 -21.98 9.00 -28.67
N GLY A 121 -21.89 9.22 -27.37
CA GLY A 121 -22.49 10.34 -26.65
C GLY A 121 -23.85 10.02 -26.04
N ASP A 122 -24.53 8.95 -26.48
CA ASP A 122 -25.88 8.65 -26.02
C ASP A 122 -25.92 8.31 -24.54
N THR A 123 -26.96 8.82 -23.89
CA THR A 123 -27.35 8.47 -22.52
C THR A 123 -28.71 7.77 -22.51
N ASP A 124 -28.92 6.99 -21.47
CA ASP A 124 -30.19 6.36 -21.14
C ASP A 124 -30.26 6.16 -19.63
N PHE A 125 -31.44 6.27 -19.05
CA PHE A 125 -31.58 6.16 -17.61
C PHE A 125 -32.96 5.64 -17.21
N ALA A 126 -33.02 5.03 -16.04
CA ALA A 126 -34.25 4.65 -15.37
C ALA A 126 -34.10 4.91 -13.88
N GLN A 127 -35.22 5.20 -13.21
CA GLN A 127 -35.25 5.40 -11.77
C GLN A 127 -36.48 4.74 -11.19
N SER A 128 -36.30 4.08 -10.05
CA SER A 128 -37.38 3.61 -9.19
C SER A 128 -37.03 4.06 -7.78
N ASP A 129 -37.86 4.93 -7.22
CA ASP A 129 -37.64 5.52 -5.90
C ASP A 129 -36.22 6.11 -5.78
N ASP A 130 -35.47 5.68 -4.77
CA ASP A 130 -34.11 6.13 -4.52
C ASP A 130 -33.06 5.45 -5.41
N VAL A 131 -33.40 4.39 -6.15
CA VAL A 131 -32.45 3.65 -6.98
C VAL A 131 -32.50 4.12 -8.43
N SER A 132 -31.37 4.67 -8.90
CA SER A 132 -31.17 5.10 -10.28
C SER A 132 -30.23 4.16 -11.04
N ILE A 133 -30.51 4.00 -12.33
CA ILE A 133 -29.66 3.34 -13.31
C ILE A 133 -29.31 4.37 -14.38
N SER A 134 -28.02 4.59 -14.61
CA SER A 134 -27.53 5.47 -15.67
C SER A 134 -26.68 4.68 -16.65
N ARG A 135 -26.89 4.93 -17.94
CA ARG A 135 -26.10 4.35 -19.02
C ARG A 135 -25.56 5.42 -19.93
N TRP A 136 -24.32 5.21 -20.36
CA TRP A 136 -23.65 6.15 -21.23
C TRP A 136 -22.68 5.45 -22.16
N LYS A 137 -22.77 5.76 -23.46
CA LYS A 137 -21.81 5.32 -24.45
C LYS A 137 -20.82 6.44 -24.74
N ASP A 138 -19.66 6.35 -24.12
CA ASP A 138 -18.50 7.14 -24.51
C ASP A 138 -17.85 6.55 -25.80
N ARG A 139 -16.53 6.62 -25.93
CA ARG A 139 -15.76 6.05 -27.06
C ARG A 139 -15.68 4.51 -27.11
N GLY A 140 -16.17 3.83 -26.08
CA GLY A 140 -16.10 2.38 -25.95
C GLY A 140 -17.05 1.62 -26.88
N LYS A 141 -16.75 0.33 -27.12
CA LYS A 141 -17.64 -0.54 -27.91
C LYS A 141 -19.03 -0.71 -27.29
N LYS A 142 -19.11 -0.71 -25.96
CA LYS A 142 -20.33 -0.91 -25.18
C LYS A 142 -20.58 0.29 -24.27
N PRO A 143 -21.85 0.65 -24.02
CA PRO A 143 -22.20 1.62 -22.99
C PRO A 143 -21.80 1.13 -21.60
N VAL A 144 -21.31 2.04 -20.77
CA VAL A 144 -21.13 1.81 -19.33
C VAL A 144 -22.48 1.92 -18.65
N THR A 145 -22.72 1.06 -17.67
CA THR A 145 -23.95 1.07 -16.86
C THR A 145 -23.55 1.16 -15.39
N VAL A 146 -24.18 2.09 -14.67
CA VAL A 146 -23.98 2.31 -13.23
C VAL A 146 -25.33 2.29 -12.54
N VAL A 147 -25.37 1.71 -11.35
CA VAL A 147 -26.52 1.77 -10.43
C VAL A 147 -26.11 2.55 -9.20
N SER A 148 -27.01 3.37 -8.67
CA SER A 148 -26.75 4.23 -7.53
C SER A 148 -28.01 4.45 -6.69
N ASN A 149 -27.85 4.71 -5.38
CA ASN A 149 -28.92 5.20 -4.50
C ASN A 149 -28.78 6.68 -4.05
N MET A 150 -27.86 7.43 -4.65
CA MET A 150 -27.53 8.81 -4.22
C MET A 150 -27.61 9.85 -5.34
N HIS A 151 -27.76 9.40 -6.58
CA HIS A 151 -27.75 10.27 -7.76
C HIS A 151 -29.13 10.26 -8.42
N ASN A 152 -29.61 11.43 -8.84
CA ASN A 152 -30.74 11.53 -9.75
C ASN A 152 -30.36 10.96 -11.13
N ALA A 153 -31.22 10.13 -11.70
CA ALA A 153 -30.94 9.39 -12.93
C ALA A 153 -30.69 10.29 -14.16
N SER A 154 -31.33 11.46 -14.23
CA SER A 154 -31.20 12.41 -15.34
C SER A 154 -30.11 13.46 -15.13
N ALA A 155 -29.48 13.52 -13.95
CA ALA A 155 -28.47 14.52 -13.66
C ALA A 155 -27.19 14.28 -14.48
N THR A 156 -26.66 15.34 -15.08
CA THR A 156 -25.43 15.30 -15.89
C THR A 156 -24.40 16.31 -15.43
N GLU A 157 -23.13 15.97 -15.64
CA GLU A 157 -21.97 16.81 -15.40
C GLU A 157 -21.10 16.90 -16.66
N ILE A 158 -20.33 17.98 -16.77
CA ILE A 158 -19.36 18.15 -17.86
C ILE A 158 -18.06 17.46 -17.47
N VAL A 159 -17.64 16.49 -18.29
CA VAL A 159 -16.33 15.86 -18.18
C VAL A 159 -15.45 16.23 -19.39
N LEU A 160 -14.17 16.49 -19.13
CA LEU A 160 -13.21 16.83 -20.18
C LEU A 160 -12.58 15.55 -20.74
N ARG A 161 -12.78 15.30 -22.03
CA ARG A 161 -12.15 14.19 -22.75
C ARG A 161 -11.05 14.69 -23.67
N THR A 162 -9.84 14.14 -23.52
CA THR A 162 -8.72 14.42 -24.41
C THR A 162 -8.86 13.57 -25.67
N ASN A 163 -8.86 14.18 -26.86
CA ASN A 163 -8.85 13.46 -28.13
C ASN A 163 -7.44 12.95 -28.48
N SER A 164 -7.31 12.22 -29.59
CA SER A 164 -6.01 11.69 -30.06
C SER A 164 -5.00 12.78 -30.41
N ARG A 165 -5.45 14.02 -30.61
CA ARG A 165 -4.62 15.21 -30.90
C ARG A 165 -4.28 16.02 -29.65
N GLY A 166 -4.62 15.54 -28.45
CA GLY A 166 -4.34 16.24 -27.19
C GLY A 166 -5.33 17.36 -26.83
N GLN A 167 -6.32 17.65 -27.67
CA GLN A 167 -7.33 18.68 -27.40
C GLN A 167 -8.37 18.13 -26.41
N ARG A 168 -8.73 18.95 -25.43
CA ARG A 168 -9.74 18.63 -24.41
C ARG A 168 -11.11 19.14 -24.85
N THR A 169 -12.06 18.24 -25.02
CA THR A 169 -13.45 18.57 -25.38
C THR A 169 -14.37 18.34 -24.19
N PRO A 170 -15.25 19.30 -23.84
CA PRO A 170 -16.30 19.09 -22.84
C PRO A 170 -17.38 18.15 -23.40
N ILE A 171 -17.79 17.17 -22.61
CA ILE A 171 -18.83 16.21 -22.95
C ILE A 171 -19.78 16.06 -21.75
N LEU A 172 -21.08 16.00 -22.01
CA LEU A 172 -22.08 15.68 -20.99
C LEU A 172 -22.00 14.20 -20.62
N CYS A 173 -21.83 13.92 -19.33
CA CYS A 173 -21.78 12.59 -18.76
C CYS A 173 -22.80 12.50 -17.61
N PRO A 174 -23.49 11.37 -17.40
CA PRO A 174 -24.28 11.18 -16.19
C PRO A 174 -23.43 11.39 -14.93
N SER A 175 -23.96 12.12 -13.95
CA SER A 175 -23.23 12.50 -12.73
C SER A 175 -22.76 11.26 -11.95
N SER A 176 -23.61 10.23 -11.89
CA SER A 176 -23.29 8.93 -11.27
C SER A 176 -22.04 8.27 -11.87
N ILE A 177 -21.86 8.37 -13.18
CA ILE A 177 -20.69 7.82 -13.89
C ILE A 177 -19.46 8.72 -13.70
N ALA A 178 -19.66 10.04 -13.66
CA ALA A 178 -18.57 10.99 -13.38
C ALA A 178 -17.99 10.76 -11.98
N ASP A 179 -18.84 10.67 -10.96
CA ASP A 179 -18.44 10.40 -9.58
C ASP A 179 -17.86 9.00 -9.39
N TYR A 180 -18.44 7.97 -10.03
CA TYR A 180 -17.83 6.64 -10.02
C TYR A 180 -16.38 6.68 -10.51
N ASN A 181 -16.11 7.34 -11.63
CA ASN A 181 -14.75 7.46 -12.16
C ASN A 181 -13.82 8.27 -11.25
N ARG A 182 -14.36 9.25 -10.51
CA ARG A 182 -13.60 10.07 -9.56
C ARG A 182 -13.14 9.25 -8.35
N TYR A 183 -13.97 8.34 -7.84
CA TYR A 183 -13.75 7.71 -6.53
C TYR A 183 -13.40 6.21 -6.55
N MET A 184 -13.64 5.48 -7.64
CA MET A 184 -13.45 4.01 -7.69
C MET A 184 -11.98 3.53 -7.55
N GLY A 185 -10.99 4.41 -7.74
CA GLY A 185 -9.57 4.05 -7.80
C GLY A 185 -8.85 3.85 -6.47
N ALA A 186 -9.56 3.90 -5.34
CA ALA A 186 -8.98 3.87 -3.99
C ALA A 186 -8.11 2.62 -3.73
N VAL A 187 -8.66 1.44 -4.01
CA VAL A 187 -7.99 0.15 -3.78
C VAL A 187 -6.80 -0.01 -4.72
N ASP A 188 -6.91 0.43 -5.97
CA ASP A 188 -5.80 0.38 -6.92
C ASP A 188 -4.66 1.32 -6.49
N ARG A 189 -4.97 2.48 -5.91
CA ARG A 189 -3.96 3.39 -5.33
C ARG A 189 -3.25 2.75 -4.14
N PHE A 190 -3.98 2.07 -3.25
CA PHE A 190 -3.38 1.30 -2.17
C PHE A 190 -2.47 0.18 -2.70
N ASP A 191 -2.93 -0.59 -3.68
CA ASP A 191 -2.14 -1.65 -4.33
C ASP A 191 -0.85 -1.08 -4.98
N GLN A 192 -0.89 0.13 -5.55
CA GLN A 192 0.29 0.82 -6.05
C GLN A 192 1.30 1.11 -4.94
N TYR A 193 0.87 1.69 -3.81
CA TYR A 193 1.74 1.94 -2.66
C TYR A 193 2.38 0.65 -2.12
N MET A 194 1.59 -0.42 -2.02
CA MET A 194 2.05 -1.74 -1.61
C MET A 194 3.11 -2.31 -2.57
N SER A 195 2.88 -2.17 -3.88
CA SER A 195 3.75 -2.74 -4.90
C SER A 195 5.10 -2.03 -5.03
N ALA A 196 5.16 -0.73 -4.72
CA ALA A 196 6.36 0.09 -4.93
C ALA A 196 7.55 -0.35 -4.05
N TYR A 197 7.30 -0.70 -2.78
CA TYR A 197 8.37 -1.01 -1.80
C TYR A 197 8.04 -2.22 -0.91
N SER A 198 7.47 -3.29 -1.48
CA SER A 198 7.04 -4.45 -0.70
C SER A 198 8.20 -5.13 0.05
N VAL A 199 8.00 -5.44 1.33
CA VAL A 199 8.97 -6.22 2.14
C VAL A 199 8.84 -7.74 1.93
N SER A 200 7.90 -8.17 1.08
CA SER A 200 7.49 -9.56 0.99
C SER A 200 8.59 -10.50 0.47
N GLN A 201 9.06 -11.40 1.32
CA GLN A 201 10.11 -12.36 0.96
C GLN A 201 9.56 -13.65 0.32
N LYS A 202 10.43 -14.39 -0.38
CA LYS A 202 10.13 -15.76 -0.83
C LYS A 202 9.99 -16.66 0.40
N SER A 203 8.94 -17.47 0.45
CA SER A 203 8.68 -18.40 1.57
C SER A 203 7.92 -19.62 1.08
N ARG A 204 8.24 -20.79 1.65
CA ARG A 204 7.44 -22.03 1.49
C ARG A 204 6.22 -22.05 2.41
N ARG A 205 6.27 -21.31 3.52
CA ARG A 205 5.18 -21.16 4.50
C ARG A 205 4.21 -20.10 4.02
N TRP A 206 2.96 -20.50 3.75
CA TRP A 206 1.94 -19.62 3.17
C TRP A 206 1.59 -18.43 4.07
N TRP A 207 1.46 -18.67 5.38
CA TRP A 207 1.05 -17.66 6.36
C TRP A 207 2.05 -16.50 6.46
N VAL A 208 3.34 -16.77 6.20
CA VAL A 208 4.39 -15.73 6.14
C VAL A 208 4.09 -14.70 5.04
N LYS A 209 3.46 -15.10 3.93
CA LYS A 209 3.07 -14.16 2.87
C LYS A 209 1.94 -13.24 3.29
N LEU A 210 0.97 -13.75 4.06
CA LEU A 210 -0.08 -12.92 4.65
C LEU A 210 0.46 -12.01 5.75
N PHE A 211 1.40 -12.49 6.56
CA PHE A 211 2.12 -11.66 7.54
C PHE A 211 2.81 -10.47 6.86
N TYR A 212 3.58 -10.70 5.78
CA TYR A 212 4.21 -9.59 5.06
C TYR A 212 3.20 -8.65 4.42
N TYR A 213 2.05 -9.15 3.96
CA TYR A 213 0.98 -8.29 3.47
C TYR A 213 0.44 -7.37 4.58
N MET A 214 0.21 -7.89 5.78
CA MET A 214 -0.24 -7.08 6.93
C MET A 214 0.84 -6.09 7.38
N LEU A 215 2.11 -6.47 7.34
CA LEU A 215 3.23 -5.59 7.66
C LEU A 215 3.35 -4.45 6.64
N ASP A 216 3.34 -4.76 5.34
CA ASP A 216 3.36 -3.73 4.28
C ASP A 216 2.13 -2.81 4.39
N THR A 217 0.95 -3.38 4.65
CA THR A 217 -0.30 -2.62 4.88
C THR A 217 -0.15 -1.63 6.03
N THR A 218 0.42 -2.07 7.15
CA THR A 218 0.64 -1.23 8.33
C THR A 218 1.58 -0.06 7.99
N ILE A 219 2.65 -0.31 7.24
CA ILE A 219 3.60 0.73 6.83
C ILE A 219 2.93 1.73 5.88
N VAL A 220 2.16 1.25 4.90
CA VAL A 220 1.44 2.11 3.94
C VAL A 220 0.39 2.96 4.67
N ASN A 221 -0.44 2.37 5.53
CA ASN A 221 -1.43 3.11 6.31
C ASN A 221 -0.76 4.15 7.22
N SER A 222 0.35 3.80 7.88
CA SER A 222 1.12 4.74 8.72
C SER A 222 1.67 5.92 7.89
N PHE A 223 2.16 5.66 6.68
CA PHE A 223 2.62 6.71 5.77
C PHE A 223 1.47 7.62 5.31
N LEU A 224 0.30 7.07 5.01
CA LEU A 224 -0.87 7.85 4.61
C LEU A 224 -1.35 8.75 5.76
N LEU A 225 -1.40 8.24 7.00
CA LEU A 225 -1.70 9.04 8.18
C LEU A 225 -0.68 10.16 8.42
N TYR A 226 0.62 9.85 8.26
CA TYR A 226 1.68 10.86 8.34
C TYR A 226 1.48 11.96 7.29
N LYS A 227 1.16 11.57 6.05
CA LYS A 227 0.90 12.50 4.95
C LYS A 227 -0.31 13.41 5.26
N GLU A 228 -1.41 12.86 5.74
CA GLU A 228 -2.59 13.63 6.17
C GLU A 228 -2.25 14.61 7.30
N SER A 229 -1.52 14.14 8.31
CA SER A 229 -1.08 14.98 9.43
C SER A 229 -0.20 16.16 8.97
N CYS A 230 0.74 15.91 8.06
CA CYS A 230 1.54 16.97 7.44
C CYS A 230 0.70 17.95 6.64
N ASN A 231 -0.25 17.47 5.85
CA ASN A 231 -1.15 18.34 5.07
C ASN A 231 -1.99 19.24 5.99
N ALA A 232 -2.57 18.68 7.06
CA ALA A 232 -3.32 19.45 8.06
C ALA A 232 -2.46 20.53 8.73
N MET A 233 -1.18 20.23 8.99
CA MET A 233 -0.21 21.19 9.53
C MET A 233 0.42 22.12 8.46
N LYS A 234 0.03 22.01 7.18
CA LYS A 234 0.63 22.73 6.04
C LYS A 234 2.16 22.55 5.94
N LYS A 235 2.66 21.36 6.29
CA LYS A 235 4.07 20.98 6.22
C LYS A 235 4.34 20.08 5.03
N LYS A 236 5.52 20.23 4.43
CA LYS A 236 6.00 19.30 3.40
C LYS A 236 6.24 17.93 4.03
N TYR A 237 5.61 16.89 3.49
CA TYR A 237 5.88 15.51 3.86
C TYR A 237 7.04 14.93 3.05
N MET A 238 7.69 13.90 3.58
CA MET A 238 8.78 13.19 2.91
C MET A 238 8.25 12.17 1.89
N SER A 239 9.10 11.71 0.98
CA SER A 239 8.71 10.67 0.03
C SER A 239 8.39 9.35 0.75
N HIS A 240 7.63 8.46 0.11
CA HIS A 240 7.31 7.15 0.70
C HIS A 240 8.57 6.33 0.99
N LEU A 241 9.60 6.43 0.15
CA LEU A 241 10.88 5.76 0.37
C LEU A 241 11.61 6.33 1.59
N ASP A 242 11.72 7.66 1.70
CA ASP A 242 12.41 8.31 2.83
C ASP A 242 11.70 8.00 4.15
N PHE A 243 10.36 7.98 4.14
CA PHE A 243 9.56 7.59 5.29
C PHE A 243 9.90 6.17 5.76
N ARG A 244 9.98 5.21 4.83
CA ARG A 244 10.33 3.83 5.15
C ARG A 244 11.76 3.69 5.67
N SER A 245 12.71 4.42 5.10
CA SER A 245 14.10 4.45 5.58
C SER A 245 14.16 4.94 7.02
N LYS A 246 13.53 6.08 7.33
CA LYS A 246 13.48 6.61 8.70
C LYS A 246 12.75 5.67 9.66
N LEU A 247 11.64 5.06 9.24
CA LEU A 247 10.93 4.06 10.05
C LEU A 247 11.85 2.88 10.37
N THR A 248 12.63 2.43 9.40
CA THR A 248 13.59 1.33 9.59
C THR A 248 14.68 1.71 10.60
N ASP A 249 15.28 2.90 10.44
CA ASP A 249 16.29 3.40 11.39
C ASP A 249 15.73 3.51 12.81
N GLN A 250 14.48 3.96 12.97
CA GLN A 250 13.80 4.06 14.26
C GLN A 250 13.49 2.70 14.88
N LEU A 251 13.06 1.71 14.08
CA LEU A 251 12.77 0.37 14.57
C LEU A 251 14.03 -0.42 14.93
N ILE A 252 15.12 -0.20 14.21
CA ILE A 252 16.43 -0.79 14.55
C ILE A 252 16.97 -0.08 15.79
N SER A 253 16.96 1.26 15.83
CA SER A 253 17.52 2.07 16.92
C SER A 253 18.91 1.53 17.34
N ASP A 254 19.09 1.19 18.61
CA ASP A 254 20.33 0.61 19.15
C ASP A 254 20.32 -0.94 19.19
N PHE A 255 19.32 -1.60 18.58
CA PHE A 255 19.23 -3.05 18.56
C PHE A 255 20.40 -3.68 17.78
N SER A 256 21.16 -4.54 18.46
CA SER A 256 22.14 -5.41 17.85
C SER A 256 21.82 -6.86 18.19
N SER A 257 21.55 -7.67 17.17
CA SER A 257 21.45 -9.13 17.32
C SER A 257 22.77 -9.78 17.80
N ARG A 258 23.88 -9.04 17.74
CA ARG A 258 25.10 -9.34 18.49
C ARG A 258 24.92 -8.85 19.92
N GLN A 259 24.19 -9.60 20.74
CA GLN A 259 24.53 -9.60 22.16
C GLN A 259 25.99 -10.08 22.25
N ARG A 260 26.92 -9.15 22.41
CA ARG A 260 28.23 -9.51 22.96
C ARG A 260 27.90 -10.14 24.30
N ARG A 261 28.13 -11.45 24.47
CA ARG A 261 28.21 -12.04 25.82
C ARG A 261 29.04 -11.06 26.66
N PRO A 262 28.59 -10.67 27.86
CA PRO A 262 29.41 -9.83 28.71
C PRO A 262 30.67 -10.62 29.07
N THR A 263 31.72 -10.48 28.27
CA THR A 263 33.06 -10.72 28.75
C THR A 263 33.29 -9.61 29.75
N ILE A 264 33.25 -9.97 31.03
CA ILE A 264 33.72 -9.16 32.15
C ILE A 264 35.11 -8.67 31.75
N SER A 265 35.17 -7.46 31.23
CA SER A 265 36.39 -6.76 30.90
C SER A 265 36.18 -5.34 31.43
N PRO A 266 37.11 -4.81 32.23
CA PRO A 266 36.88 -3.59 32.97
C PRO A 266 36.59 -2.44 32.00
N MET A 267 35.64 -1.60 32.40
CA MET A 267 35.27 -0.32 31.79
C MET A 267 36.29 0.25 30.80
N SER A 268 35.89 0.33 29.54
CA SER A 268 36.44 1.32 28.62
C SER A 268 35.26 2.10 28.03
N ASN A 269 35.14 3.35 28.48
CA ASN A 269 34.21 4.34 27.97
C ASN A 269 34.45 4.55 26.46
N LYS A 270 33.70 3.83 25.62
CA LYS A 270 33.64 4.16 24.19
C LYS A 270 32.78 5.40 24.00
N ARG A 271 33.43 6.55 23.94
CA ARG A 271 32.84 7.77 23.35
C ARG A 271 32.45 7.47 21.89
N LYS A 272 31.26 7.93 21.52
CA LYS A 272 30.69 7.86 20.16
C LYS A 272 31.67 8.51 19.17
N ASN A 273 32.08 7.77 18.15
CA ASN A 273 32.74 8.33 16.98
C ASN A 273 31.68 9.08 16.15
N SER A 274 31.57 10.38 16.36
CA SER A 274 31.09 11.29 15.32
C SER A 274 32.13 11.33 14.20
N THR A 275 31.68 11.08 12.99
CA THR A 275 32.41 11.29 11.74
C THR A 275 32.97 12.71 11.68
N GLY A 276 34.28 12.82 11.88
CA GLY A 276 35.07 14.02 11.69
C GLY A 276 36.52 13.62 11.84
N SER A 277 37.29 13.71 10.76
CA SER A 277 38.74 13.56 10.78
C SER A 277 39.34 14.71 11.59
N VAL A 278 39.36 14.57 12.92
CA VAL A 278 40.11 15.48 13.79
C VAL A 278 41.56 15.06 13.68
N GLN A 279 42.38 15.86 12.98
CA GLN A 279 43.82 15.82 13.18
C GLN A 279 44.10 16.32 14.60
N ILE A 280 44.25 15.39 15.53
CA ILE A 280 44.67 15.71 16.89
C ILE A 280 46.18 15.98 16.82
N SER A 281 46.55 17.26 16.70
CA SER A 281 47.95 17.68 16.83
C SER A 281 48.31 17.64 18.31
N GLY A 282 49.01 16.59 18.72
CA GLY A 282 49.42 16.35 20.11
C GLY A 282 50.49 15.26 20.17
N LYS A 283 51.28 15.24 21.25
CA LYS A 283 52.36 14.26 21.45
C LYS A 283 51.77 12.83 21.46
N HIS A 284 52.10 12.04 20.43
CA HIS A 284 51.73 10.63 20.34
C HIS A 284 52.63 9.80 21.25
N LEU A 285 52.08 9.27 22.35
CA LEU A 285 52.82 8.44 23.31
C LEU A 285 52.47 6.96 23.14
N ALA A 286 53.49 6.11 23.28
CA ALA A 286 53.35 4.66 23.22
C ALA A 286 52.96 4.10 24.59
N ILE A 287 51.80 3.45 24.67
CA ILE A 287 51.30 2.76 25.86
C ILE A 287 51.30 1.24 25.65
N LYS A 288 51.54 0.48 26.72
CA LYS A 288 51.50 -0.98 26.70
C LYS A 288 50.07 -1.47 26.95
N ILE A 289 49.56 -2.27 26.03
CA ILE A 289 48.25 -2.93 26.14
C ILE A 289 48.42 -4.39 26.57
N SER A 290 47.40 -4.95 27.22
CA SER A 290 47.43 -6.33 27.76
C SER A 290 47.42 -7.43 26.70
N THR A 291 47.14 -7.09 25.43
CA THR A 291 46.98 -8.06 24.34
C THR A 291 47.85 -7.69 23.14
N TYR A 292 48.42 -8.69 22.48
CA TYR A 292 49.12 -8.49 21.21
C TYR A 292 48.11 -8.33 20.07
N ARG A 293 48.16 -7.19 19.37
CA ARG A 293 47.34 -6.91 18.18
C ARG A 293 48.24 -6.67 16.97
N ARG A 294 47.66 -6.72 15.77
CA ARG A 294 48.41 -6.50 14.51
C ARG A 294 48.83 -5.04 14.39
N CYS A 295 50.09 -4.82 13.99
CA CYS A 295 50.59 -3.49 13.64
C CYS A 295 49.85 -2.97 12.39
N VAL A 296 49.30 -1.75 12.47
CA VAL A 296 48.55 -1.13 11.37
C VAL A 296 49.42 -0.98 10.12
N SER A 297 50.66 -0.49 10.26
CA SER A 297 51.57 -0.25 9.14
C SER A 297 52.15 -1.54 8.52
N CYS A 298 52.35 -2.59 9.33
CA CYS A 298 52.92 -3.85 8.86
C CYS A 298 51.87 -4.84 8.33
N SER A 299 50.58 -4.56 8.53
CA SER A 299 49.48 -5.46 8.15
C SER A 299 49.47 -5.83 6.67
N LYS A 300 50.09 -5.02 5.80
CA LYS A 300 50.06 -5.19 4.33
C LYS A 300 51.29 -5.89 3.74
N SER A 301 52.40 -6.03 4.47
CA SER A 301 53.68 -6.52 3.88
C SER A 301 54.30 -7.68 4.65
N LYS A 302 54.55 -7.53 5.96
CA LYS A 302 55.02 -8.61 6.84
C LYS A 302 54.33 -8.47 8.19
N GLU A 303 53.39 -9.36 8.48
CA GLU A 303 52.57 -9.26 9.69
C GLU A 303 53.45 -9.27 10.96
N LYS A 304 53.47 -8.14 11.67
CA LYS A 304 54.07 -8.00 12.99
C LYS A 304 52.95 -7.76 14.01
N ARG A 305 53.01 -8.48 15.14
CA ARG A 305 52.15 -8.25 16.29
C ARG A 305 52.88 -7.43 17.36
N SER A 306 52.15 -6.53 17.99
CA SER A 306 52.65 -5.61 19.01
C SER A 306 51.63 -5.47 20.14
N ASN A 307 52.13 -5.28 21.35
CA ASN A 307 51.35 -4.89 22.52
C ASN A 307 51.54 -3.40 22.83
N MET A 308 51.91 -2.60 21.83
CA MET A 308 52.11 -1.16 21.94
C MET A 308 51.06 -0.41 21.12
N ALA A 309 50.27 0.42 21.79
CA ALA A 309 49.24 1.27 21.16
C ALA A 309 49.60 2.74 21.36
N CYS A 310 49.08 3.61 20.49
CA CYS A 310 49.15 5.05 20.71
C CYS A 310 48.03 5.51 21.64
N ASP A 311 48.35 6.25 22.70
CA ASP A 311 47.36 6.80 23.64
C ASP A 311 46.38 7.78 22.95
N THR A 312 46.86 8.53 21.97
CA THR A 312 46.07 9.58 21.29
C THR A 312 45.11 9.02 20.23
N CYS A 313 45.51 7.98 19.49
CA CYS A 313 44.75 7.50 18.33
C CYS A 313 44.34 6.01 18.40
N ASP A 314 44.69 5.31 19.48
CA ASP A 314 44.42 3.88 19.74
C ASP A 314 44.92 2.92 18.64
N LYS A 315 45.86 3.37 17.79
CA LYS A 315 46.46 2.55 16.75
C LYS A 315 47.59 1.70 17.33
N VAL A 316 47.55 0.40 17.04
CA VAL A 316 48.60 -0.54 17.43
C VAL A 316 49.71 -0.54 16.39
N LEU A 317 50.94 -0.28 16.83
CA LEU A 317 52.11 -0.16 15.97
C LEU A 317 53.27 -0.95 16.61
N CYS A 318 54.12 -1.58 15.79
CA CYS A 318 55.39 -2.12 16.30
C CYS A 318 56.39 -0.98 16.55
N LYS A 319 57.46 -1.26 17.30
CA LYS A 319 58.50 -0.28 17.65
C LYS A 319 59.00 0.50 16.42
N ASP A 320 59.29 -0.21 15.33
CA ASP A 320 59.83 0.36 14.09
C ASP A 320 58.84 1.27 13.33
N CYS A 321 57.54 1.11 13.58
CA CYS A 321 56.49 1.83 12.85
C CYS A 321 55.86 2.96 13.66
N PHE A 322 56.11 3.05 14.97
CA PHE A 322 55.41 4.00 15.82
C PHE A 322 55.80 5.46 15.50
N ALA A 323 57.09 5.75 15.37
CA ALA A 323 57.56 7.09 15.00
C ALA A 323 57.10 7.46 13.58
N LYS A 324 57.41 6.61 12.58
CA LYS A 324 57.07 6.83 11.17
C LYS A 324 55.58 7.03 10.87
N TYR A 325 54.70 6.54 11.74
CA TYR A 325 53.26 6.68 11.55
C TYR A 325 52.72 8.02 12.09
N HIS A 326 53.47 8.67 12.97
CA HIS A 326 53.10 9.92 13.64
C HIS A 326 54.04 11.10 13.30
N GLU A 327 55.01 10.88 12.41
CA GLU A 327 55.69 11.93 11.63
C GLU A 327 54.74 12.50 10.56
#